data_AF-A0A497L2E2-F1
#
_entry.id   AF-A0A497L2E2-F1
#
_cell.length_a   1.000
_cell.length_b   1.000
_cell.length_c   1.000
_cell.angle_alpha   90.00
_cell.angle_beta   90.00
_cell.angle_gamma   90.00
#
_symmetry.space_group_name_H-M   'P 1'
#
loop_
_entity.id
_entity.type
_entity.pdbx_description
1 polymer ?
#
loop_
_entity_poly.entity_id
_entity_poly.type
_entity_poly.pdbx_seq_one_letter_code
_entity_poly.pdbx_strand_id
1 'polypeptide(L)'
;MKCSKCGREIPDDSNYCPYCGSRVGGRWEEFQVEAEGLVAKVKQLLREGNVRRIVIRNPEGETLLEIPVTIGVIGALIAPYLAALGAIAALVSNCTIAVERRE
;
A
#
# COMPACT_ATOMS: atom_id res chain seq x y z
N MET A 1 3.76 -6.21 13.47
CA MET A 1 5.11 -5.58 13.37
C MET A 1 5.80 -5.46 14.74
N LYS A 2 7.13 -5.29 14.81
CA LYS A 2 7.85 -5.07 16.09
C LYS A 2 8.02 -3.58 16.41
N CYS A 3 7.87 -3.23 17.68
CA CYS A 3 8.18 -1.90 18.20
C CYS A 3 9.69 -1.62 18.14
N SER A 4 10.10 -0.52 17.51
CA SER A 4 11.50 -0.07 17.51
C SER A 4 12.00 0.36 18.90
N LYS A 5 11.11 0.78 19.80
CA LYS A 5 11.45 1.24 21.15
C LYS A 5 11.54 0.11 22.17
N CYS A 6 10.54 -0.79 22.21
CA CYS A 6 10.45 -1.83 23.24
C CYS A 6 10.58 -3.28 22.73
N GLY A 7 10.68 -3.48 21.42
CA GLY A 7 10.92 -4.80 20.80
C GLY A 7 9.72 -5.77 20.78
N ARG A 8 8.57 -5.41 21.38
CA ARG A 8 7.36 -6.26 21.40
C ARG A 8 6.66 -6.29 20.04
N GLU A 9 5.96 -7.39 19.77
CA GLU A 9 5.07 -7.51 18.61
C GLU A 9 3.75 -6.76 18.85
N ILE A 10 3.30 -6.06 17.82
CA ILE A 10 2.16 -5.14 17.80
C ILE A 10 1.36 -5.43 16.52
N PRO A 11 0.02 -5.27 16.52
CA PRO A 11 -0.78 -5.29 15.29
C PRO A 11 -0.25 -4.33 14.22
N ASP A 12 -0.42 -4.68 12.94
CA ASP A 12 0.12 -3.92 11.80
C ASP A 12 -0.60 -2.59 11.53
N ASP A 13 -1.77 -2.38 12.13
CA ASP A 13 -2.62 -1.18 12.02
C ASP A 13 -2.49 -0.24 13.24
N SER A 14 -1.61 -0.57 14.20
CA SER A 14 -1.47 0.21 15.44
C SER A 14 -0.65 1.47 15.23
N ASN A 15 -1.26 2.65 15.39
CA ASN A 15 -0.54 3.93 15.40
C ASN A 15 0.42 4.08 16.59
N TYR A 16 0.10 3.46 17.72
CA TYR A 16 0.86 3.54 18.96
C TYR A 16 1.14 2.13 19.51
N CYS A 17 2.29 1.96 20.14
CA CYS A 17 2.61 0.73 20.85
C CYS A 17 1.77 0.64 22.14
N PRO A 18 0.90 -0.38 22.30
CA PRO A 18 0.06 -0.51 23.49
C PRO A 18 0.87 -0.78 24.77
N TYR A 19 2.13 -1.18 24.63
CA TYR A 19 2.99 -1.53 25.75
C TYR A 19 3.91 -0.39 26.23
N CYS A 20 4.27 0.56 25.37
CA CYS A 20 5.23 1.61 25.74
C CYS A 20 4.88 3.03 25.23
N GLY A 21 3.77 3.18 24.51
CA GLY A 21 3.26 4.47 24.05
C GLY A 21 4.04 5.12 22.90
N SER A 22 5.08 4.50 22.34
CA SER A 22 5.76 5.05 21.17
C SER A 22 4.87 5.00 19.93
N ARG A 23 4.94 6.01 19.06
CA ARG A 23 4.37 5.90 17.71
C ARG A 23 5.11 4.83 16.91
N VAL A 24 4.36 3.93 16.29
CA VAL A 24 4.90 2.80 15.52
C VAL A 24 4.18 2.56 14.19
N GLY A 25 2.98 3.13 14.00
CA GLY A 25 2.18 2.88 12.80
C GLY A 25 2.45 3.85 11.66
N GLY A 26 2.13 3.41 10.44
CA GLY A 26 2.02 4.27 9.27
C GLY A 26 0.58 4.76 9.09
N ARG A 27 0.41 5.95 8.50
CA ARG A 27 -0.93 6.47 8.17
C ARG A 27 -1.46 5.73 6.94
N TRP A 28 -2.64 5.13 7.08
CA TRP A 28 -3.35 4.49 5.98
C TRP A 28 -4.37 5.44 5.35
N GLU A 29 -4.44 5.42 4.02
CA GLU A 29 -5.44 6.14 3.24
C GLU A 29 -6.01 5.22 2.16
N GLU A 30 -7.33 5.28 1.95
CA GLU A 30 -8.02 4.48 0.94
C GLU A 30 -8.60 5.38 -0.16
N PHE A 31 -8.48 4.94 -1.40
CA PHE A 31 -9.00 5.62 -2.57
C PHE A 31 -9.85 4.64 -3.39
N GLN A 32 -11.11 4.99 -3.65
CA GLN A 32 -11.88 4.29 -4.66
C GLN A 32 -11.50 4.80 -6.05
N VAL A 33 -11.23 3.88 -6.96
CA VAL A 33 -10.83 4.19 -8.33
C VAL A 33 -11.54 3.27 -9.32
N GLU A 34 -11.90 3.83 -10.46
CA GLU A 34 -12.30 3.04 -11.62
C GLU A 34 -11.09 2.35 -12.25
N ALA A 35 -11.35 1.26 -12.98
CA ALA A 35 -10.36 0.44 -13.65
C ALA A 35 -9.35 1.25 -14.49
N GLU A 36 -9.86 2.19 -15.30
CA GLU A 36 -9.05 3.03 -16.19
C GLU A 36 -8.10 3.95 -15.41
N GLY A 37 -8.48 4.36 -14.21
CA GLY A 37 -7.70 5.22 -13.32
C GLY A 37 -6.68 4.49 -12.45
N LEU A 38 -6.77 3.17 -12.32
CA LEU A 38 -5.97 2.37 -11.39
C LEU A 38 -4.46 2.55 -11.61
N VAL A 39 -3.99 2.28 -12.82
CA VAL A 39 -2.56 2.36 -13.17
C VAL A 39 -2.04 3.79 -13.02
N ALA A 40 -2.84 4.78 -13.43
CA ALA A 40 -2.46 6.19 -13.33
C ALA A 40 -2.31 6.63 -11.87
N LYS A 41 -3.25 6.25 -11.00
CA LYS A 41 -3.22 6.58 -9.58
C LYS A 41 -2.05 5.91 -8.86
N VAL A 42 -1.77 4.64 -9.14
CA VAL A 42 -0.59 3.96 -8.57
C VAL A 42 0.70 4.65 -9.02
N LYS A 43 0.86 4.99 -10.30
CA LYS A 43 2.03 5.76 -10.78
C LYS A 43 2.15 7.13 -10.12
N GLN A 44 1.04 7.80 -9.81
CA GLN A 44 1.06 9.05 -9.04
C GLN A 44 1.58 8.79 -7.62
N LEU A 45 1.00 7.83 -6.90
CA LEU A 45 1.39 7.48 -5.53
C LEU A 45 2.87 7.08 -5.42
N LEU A 46 3.40 6.36 -6.40
CA LEU A 46 4.82 6.02 -6.47
C LEU A 46 5.73 7.25 -6.65
N ARG A 47 5.26 8.27 -7.38
CA ARG A 47 5.99 9.53 -7.58
C ARG A 47 5.96 10.45 -6.36
N GLU A 48 4.93 10.35 -5.52
CA GLU A 48 4.83 11.14 -4.28
C GLU A 48 5.98 10.82 -3.30
N GLY A 49 6.61 9.64 -3.40
CA GLY A 49 7.84 9.29 -2.68
C GLY A 49 7.69 9.07 -1.16
N ASN A 50 6.54 9.42 -0.59
CA ASN A 50 6.18 9.19 0.80
C ASN A 50 5.30 7.94 1.00
N VAL A 51 5.17 7.09 -0.01
CA VAL A 51 4.42 5.84 0.09
C VAL A 51 5.34 4.69 0.48
N ARG A 52 4.88 3.84 1.40
CA ARG A 52 5.60 2.64 1.86
C ARG A 52 5.00 1.37 1.29
N ARG A 53 3.68 1.28 1.23
CA ARG A 53 2.95 0.09 0.76
C ARG A 53 1.70 0.51 0.02
N ILE A 54 1.42 -0.14 -1.10
CA ILE A 54 0.18 0.01 -1.87
C ILE A 54 -0.51 -1.34 -1.90
N VAL A 55 -1.78 -1.38 -1.55
CA VAL A 55 -2.62 -2.58 -1.53
C VAL A 55 -3.82 -2.33 -2.43
N ILE A 56 -4.03 -3.20 -3.40
CA ILE A 56 -5.19 -3.15 -4.30
C ILE A 56 -6.19 -4.18 -3.81
N ARG A 57 -7.42 -3.75 -3.57
CA ARG A 57 -8.54 -4.60 -3.18
C ARG A 57 -9.65 -4.59 -4.22
N ASN A 58 -10.33 -5.72 -4.36
CA ASN A 58 -11.54 -5.83 -5.14
C ASN A 58 -12.73 -5.15 -4.41
N PRO A 59 -13.92 -5.04 -5.03
CA PRO A 59 -15.10 -4.48 -4.38
C PRO A 59 -15.59 -5.28 -3.15
N GLU A 60 -15.22 -6.55 -3.05
CA GLU A 60 -15.55 -7.44 -1.92
C GLU A 60 -14.60 -7.24 -0.73
N GLY A 61 -13.56 -6.41 -0.88
CA GLY A 61 -12.57 -6.11 0.16
C GLY A 61 -11.36 -7.05 0.17
N GLU A 62 -11.31 -8.03 -0.73
CA GLU A 62 -10.20 -8.99 -0.84
C GLU A 62 -8.97 -8.34 -1.50
N THR A 63 -7.78 -8.70 -1.02
CA THR A 63 -6.52 -8.17 -1.56
C THR A 63 -6.14 -8.88 -2.84
N LEU A 64 -6.08 -8.13 -3.95
CA LEU A 64 -5.68 -8.62 -5.26
C LEU A 64 -4.17 -8.49 -5.49
N LEU A 65 -3.56 -7.41 -4.99
CA LEU A 65 -2.16 -7.12 -5.22
C LEU A 65 -1.59 -6.27 -4.09
N GLU A 66 -0.39 -6.62 -3.62
CA GLU A 66 0.37 -5.79 -2.68
C GLU A 66 1.72 -5.39 -3.32
N ILE A 67 2.04 -4.10 -3.24
CA ILE A 67 3.25 -3.51 -3.80
C ILE A 67 4.04 -2.83 -2.67
N PRO A 68 5.21 -3.37 -2.28
CA PRO A 68 6.10 -2.70 -1.35
C PRO A 68 6.85 -1.56 -2.06
N VAL A 69 6.65 -0.33 -1.63
CA VAL A 69 7.31 0.86 -2.19
C VAL A 69 8.60 1.12 -1.41
N THR A 70 9.65 0.40 -1.79
CA THR A 70 11.01 0.56 -1.25
C THR A 70 11.96 1.05 -2.33
N ILE A 71 13.10 1.62 -1.92
CA ILE A 71 14.10 2.23 -2.83
C ILE A 71 14.58 1.24 -3.90
N GLY A 72 14.64 -0.07 -3.60
CA GLY A 72 15.03 -1.10 -4.56
C GLY A 72 13.93 -1.52 -5.56
N VAL A 73 12.65 -1.34 -5.23
CA VAL A 73 11.52 -1.78 -6.07
C VAL A 73 11.28 -0.85 -7.24
N ILE A 74 11.59 0.44 -7.10
CA ILE A 74 11.35 1.47 -8.12
C ILE A 74 12.19 1.21 -9.39
N GLY A 75 13.35 0.57 -9.28
CA GLY A 75 14.23 0.30 -10.43
C GLY A 75 13.95 -1.04 -11.14
N ALA A 76 14.07 -2.17 -10.42
CA ALA A 76 14.14 -3.49 -11.05
C ALA A 76 12.79 -4.24 -11.13
N LEU A 77 11.84 -3.94 -10.23
CA LEU A 77 10.64 -4.75 -10.03
C LEU A 77 9.33 -4.02 -10.35
N ILE A 78 9.38 -2.77 -10.79
CA ILE A 78 8.17 -1.97 -11.04
C ILE A 78 7.35 -2.46 -12.23
N ALA A 79 8.01 -2.98 -13.28
CA ALA A 79 7.35 -3.43 -14.50
C ALA A 79 6.39 -4.63 -14.27
N PRO A 80 6.78 -5.70 -13.54
CA PRO A 80 5.87 -6.77 -13.14
C PRO A 80 4.61 -6.26 -12.42
N TYR A 81 4.74 -5.33 -11.48
CA TYR A 81 3.59 -4.80 -10.75
C TYR A 81 2.69 -3.94 -11.64
N LEU A 82 3.25 -3.11 -12.52
CA LEU A 82 2.45 -2.34 -13.48
C LEU A 82 1.71 -3.24 -14.48
N ALA A 83 2.33 -4.34 -14.92
CA ALA A 83 1.68 -5.34 -15.77
C ALA A 83 0.52 -6.03 -15.04
N ALA A 84 0.73 -6.44 -13.78
CA ALA A 84 -0.31 -7.03 -12.95
C ALA A 84 -1.50 -6.07 -12.74
N LEU A 85 -1.22 -4.78 -12.49
CA LEU A 85 -2.26 -3.75 -12.41
C LEU A 85 -3.04 -3.60 -13.72
N GLY A 86 -2.37 -3.68 -14.87
CA GLY A 86 -3.02 -3.66 -16.17
C GLY A 86 -3.96 -4.86 -16.38
N ALA A 87 -3.53 -6.05 -15.98
CA ALA A 87 -4.37 -7.24 -16.01
C ALA A 87 -5.59 -7.13 -15.07
N ILE A 88 -5.38 -6.62 -13.84
CA ILE A 88 -6.47 -6.39 -12.89
C ILE A 88 -7.47 -5.37 -13.45
N ALA A 89 -6.98 -4.24 -13.99
CA ALA A 89 -7.83 -3.22 -14.60
C ALA A 89 -8.65 -3.76 -15.79
N ALA A 90 -8.20 -4.81 -16.47
CA ALA A 90 -8.98 -5.45 -17.53
C ALA A 90 -10.10 -6.38 -17.01
N LEU A 91 -10.03 -6.82 -15.75
CA LEU A 91 -10.93 -7.83 -15.17
C LEU A 91 -11.99 -7.24 -14.24
N VAL A 92 -11.68 -6.14 -13.55
CA VAL A 92 -12.57 -5.51 -12.57
C VAL A 92 -12.83 -4.05 -12.91
N SER A 93 -14.09 -3.62 -12.81
CA SER A 93 -14.52 -2.25 -13.14
C SER A 93 -14.15 -1.22 -12.08
N ASN A 94 -14.11 -1.63 -10.80
CA ASN A 94 -13.82 -0.76 -9.66
C ASN A 94 -12.87 -1.45 -8.69
N CYS A 95 -11.96 -0.68 -8.09
CA CYS A 95 -10.97 -1.16 -7.14
C CYS A 95 -10.81 -0.16 -5.98
N THR A 96 -10.34 -0.67 -4.84
CA THR A 96 -9.88 0.18 -3.73
C THR A 96 -8.37 0.13 -3.66
N ILE A 97 -7.72 1.30 -3.66
CA ILE A 97 -6.29 1.44 -3.40
C ILE A 97 -6.12 1.86 -1.94
N ALA A 98 -5.61 0.97 -1.10
CA ALA A 98 -5.18 1.30 0.26
C ALA A 98 -3.68 1.57 0.28
N VAL A 99 -3.27 2.66 0.90
CA VAL A 99 -1.89 3.16 0.86
C VAL A 99 -1.40 3.42 2.27
N GLU A 100 -0.26 2.82 2.63
CA GLU A 100 0.47 3.15 3.85
C GLU A 100 1.52 4.22 3.51
N ARG A 101 1.44 5.37 4.18
CA ARG A 101 2.41 6.45 4.03
C ARG A 101 3.49 6.40 5.10
N ARG A 102 4.69 6.84 4.72
CA ARG A 102 5.80 7.17 5.62
C ARG A 102 5.49 8.53 6.25
N GLU A 103 5.51 8.60 7.58
CA GLU A 103 5.53 9.87 8.32
C GLU A 103 6.83 10.64 8.05
#